data_AF-A0A428XDM2-F1
#
_entry.id   AF-A0A428XDM2-F1
#
_cell.length_a   1.000
_cell.length_b   1.000
_cell.length_c   1.000
_cell.angle_alpha   90.00
_cell.angle_beta   90.00
_cell.angle_gamma   90.00
#
_symmetry.space_group_name_H-M   'P 1'
#
loop_
_entity.id
_entity.type
_entity.pdbx_description
1 polymer ?
#
loop_
_entity_poly.entity_id
_entity_poly.type
_entity_poly.pdbx_seq_one_letter_code
_entity_poly.pdbx_strand_id
1 'polypeptide(L)'
;MYGVRLFIPGTAATMAQWQGSLGRSGLMLDGQLLTAETLGFRALAEWVANDGSFGQAFSHGTMSVEEQRAVAGAGSALILDLPLYLGAAAGEVAMLIAALGDAGALGVRLEQSKLGWPITRWIQALEGGDPWMLYRCAVVVLQDHGVSRSCGMHAFGLPDAQVEAPPAEADRLLGSLNVYQLAEDPVLVSGDTFMPDLETPRRRLERWPDDGYPPGHACHNPFGTWRLGTEGGQADSRGELRPVFIPPLVALLAAAEEKAGRRLRRKEVERLTSEGTCMMMTHADAKGLERSRGHADLEPELAWRQWQVLRESRA
;
A
#
# COMPACT_ATOMS: atom_id res chain seq x y z
N MET A 1 -7.12 -11.89 -1.09
CA MET A 1 -6.48 -10.66 -0.58
C MET A 1 -6.43 -9.69 -1.74
N TYR A 2 -6.99 -8.50 -1.58
CA TYR A 2 -6.98 -7.47 -2.63
C TYR A 2 -5.85 -6.49 -2.32
N GLY A 3 -4.85 -6.44 -3.19
CA GLY A 3 -3.66 -5.59 -2.98
C GLY A 3 -3.84 -4.20 -3.56
N VAL A 4 -4.71 -4.03 -4.56
CA VAL A 4 -4.97 -2.76 -5.26
C VAL A 4 -6.48 -2.49 -5.30
N ARG A 5 -6.90 -1.28 -4.93
CA ARG A 5 -8.29 -0.83 -5.03
C ARG A 5 -8.35 0.46 -5.83
N LEU A 6 -9.16 0.46 -6.88
CA LEU A 6 -9.27 1.57 -7.82
C LEU A 6 -10.68 2.15 -7.79
N PHE A 7 -10.79 3.47 -7.86
CA PHE A 7 -12.06 4.16 -8.08
C PHE A 7 -12.05 4.78 -9.48
N ILE A 8 -12.99 4.34 -10.33
CA ILE A 8 -13.03 4.60 -11.77
C ILE A 8 -14.35 5.33 -12.11
N PRO A 9 -14.40 6.67 -12.07
CA PRO A 9 -15.55 7.43 -12.58
C PRO A 9 -15.64 7.32 -14.10
N GLY A 10 -16.85 7.29 -14.65
CA GLY A 10 -17.06 7.21 -16.09
C GLY A 10 -18.39 7.80 -16.56
N THR A 11 -18.56 7.88 -17.88
CA THR A 11 -19.74 8.49 -18.51
C THR A 11 -21.01 7.64 -18.39
N ALA A 12 -20.87 6.33 -18.18
CA ALA A 12 -22.00 5.44 -17.96
C ALA A 12 -22.72 5.82 -16.65
N ALA A 13 -24.05 5.95 -16.68
CA ALA A 13 -24.90 6.26 -15.54
C ALA A 13 -25.50 5.02 -14.86
N THR A 14 -25.48 3.86 -15.52
CA THR A 14 -26.04 2.61 -14.98
C THR A 14 -25.11 1.43 -15.19
N MET A 15 -25.31 0.37 -14.40
CA MET A 15 -24.57 -0.89 -14.58
C MET A 15 -24.72 -1.46 -16.00
N ALA A 16 -25.92 -1.41 -16.59
CA ALA A 16 -26.16 -1.90 -17.95
C ALA A 16 -25.38 -1.13 -19.02
N GLN A 17 -25.20 0.19 -18.83
CA GLN A 17 -24.38 1.01 -19.72
C GLN A 17 -22.89 0.70 -19.59
N TRP A 18 -22.42 0.42 -18.37
CA TRP A 18 -21.07 -0.10 -18.14
C TRP A 18 -20.87 -1.44 -18.85
N GLN A 19 -21.73 -2.42 -18.61
CA GLN A 19 -21.65 -3.74 -19.26
C GLN A 19 -21.60 -3.64 -20.79
N GLY A 20 -22.48 -2.83 -21.38
CA GLY A 20 -22.50 -2.63 -22.83
C GLY A 20 -21.23 -1.99 -23.38
N SER A 21 -20.62 -1.05 -22.64
CA SER A 21 -19.41 -0.34 -23.09
C SER A 21 -18.15 -1.15 -22.86
N LEU A 22 -18.02 -1.80 -21.70
CA LEU A 22 -16.95 -2.74 -21.38
C LEU A 22 -16.90 -3.90 -22.38
N GLY A 23 -18.07 -4.46 -22.75
CA GLY A 23 -18.15 -5.55 -23.72
C GLY A 23 -17.59 -5.19 -25.11
N ARG A 24 -17.69 -3.92 -25.52
CA ARG A 24 -17.07 -3.44 -26.77
C ARG A 24 -15.56 -3.27 -26.66
N SER A 25 -15.05 -3.06 -25.45
CA SER A 25 -13.62 -2.97 -25.13
C SER A 25 -13.00 -4.33 -24.76
N GLY A 26 -13.72 -5.44 -24.93
CA GLY A 26 -13.22 -6.79 -24.63
C GLY A 26 -13.25 -7.17 -23.14
N LEU A 27 -13.89 -6.37 -22.29
CA LEU A 27 -14.11 -6.66 -20.87
C LEU A 27 -15.53 -7.20 -20.66
N MET A 28 -15.67 -8.25 -19.83
CA MET A 28 -16.95 -8.79 -19.42
C MET A 28 -17.21 -8.42 -17.95
N LEU A 29 -18.36 -7.80 -17.69
CA LEU A 29 -18.84 -7.51 -16.33
C LEU A 29 -20.11 -8.33 -16.05
N ASP A 30 -19.95 -9.45 -15.34
CA ASP A 30 -21.05 -10.32 -14.94
C ASP A 30 -21.28 -10.25 -13.43
N GLY A 31 -22.43 -9.70 -13.03
CA GLY A 31 -22.69 -9.33 -11.65
C GLY A 31 -21.63 -8.36 -11.11
N GLN A 32 -20.84 -8.81 -10.14
CA GLN A 32 -19.73 -8.06 -9.53
C GLN A 32 -18.36 -8.50 -10.05
N LEU A 33 -18.29 -9.32 -11.08
CA LEU A 33 -17.03 -9.90 -11.55
C LEU A 33 -16.66 -9.30 -12.90
N LEU A 34 -15.50 -8.64 -12.95
CA LEU A 34 -14.90 -8.12 -14.18
C LEU A 34 -13.79 -9.06 -14.65
N THR A 35 -13.88 -9.51 -15.89
CA THR A 35 -12.91 -10.43 -16.53
C THR A 35 -12.59 -9.99 -17.96
N ALA A 36 -11.46 -10.46 -18.47
CA ALA A 36 -11.13 -10.42 -19.90
C ALA A 36 -10.18 -11.58 -20.20
N GLU A 37 -10.15 -12.02 -21.47
CA GLU A 37 -9.21 -13.05 -21.93
C GLU A 37 -7.75 -12.61 -21.79
N THR A 38 -7.50 -11.30 -21.83
CA THR A 38 -6.18 -10.67 -21.71
C THR A 38 -5.71 -10.45 -20.28
N LEU A 39 -6.57 -10.69 -19.27
CA LEU A 39 -6.23 -10.48 -17.86
C LEU A 39 -5.95 -11.82 -17.17
N GLY A 40 -4.80 -11.91 -16.49
CA GLY A 40 -4.42 -13.09 -15.69
C GLY A 40 -5.18 -13.19 -14.36
N PHE A 41 -6.07 -12.24 -14.07
CA PHE A 41 -6.82 -12.14 -12.84
C PHE A 41 -8.28 -11.75 -13.09
N ARG A 42 -9.09 -11.86 -12.03
CA ARG A 42 -10.48 -11.38 -12.01
C ARG A 42 -10.60 -10.27 -10.99
N ALA A 43 -11.22 -9.16 -11.36
CA ALA A 43 -11.46 -8.05 -10.45
C ALA A 43 -12.88 -8.11 -9.90
N LEU A 44 -13.05 -7.81 -8.61
CA LEU A 44 -14.39 -7.50 -8.12
C LEU A 44 -14.71 -6.05 -8.48
N ALA A 45 -15.95 -5.83 -8.91
CA ALA A 45 -16.46 -4.54 -9.33
C ALA A 45 -17.74 -4.21 -8.55
N GLU A 46 -17.73 -3.06 -7.91
CA GLU A 46 -18.89 -2.45 -7.27
C GLU A 46 -19.29 -1.19 -8.03
N TRP A 47 -20.57 -1.05 -8.35
CA TRP A 47 -21.10 0.15 -8.99
C TRP A 47 -21.51 1.19 -7.94
N VAL A 48 -21.15 2.44 -8.19
CA VAL A 48 -21.44 3.56 -7.30
C VAL A 48 -22.11 4.68 -8.09
N ALA A 49 -23.28 5.11 -7.63
CA ALA A 49 -23.97 6.27 -8.18
C ALA A 49 -23.17 7.55 -7.91
N ASN A 50 -23.16 8.49 -8.86
CA ASN A 50 -22.58 9.81 -8.58
C ASN A 50 -23.49 10.59 -7.63
N ASP A 51 -22.98 10.90 -6.45
CA ASP A 51 -23.64 11.69 -5.40
C ASP A 51 -23.18 13.16 -5.37
N GLY A 52 -22.38 13.57 -6.36
CA GLY A 52 -21.77 14.89 -6.46
C GLY A 52 -20.37 14.99 -5.82
N SER A 53 -19.89 13.95 -5.14
CA SER A 53 -18.58 13.97 -4.46
C SER A 53 -17.39 13.61 -5.35
N PHE A 54 -17.63 13.08 -6.55
CA PHE A 54 -16.57 12.48 -7.38
C PHE A 54 -15.48 13.48 -7.76
N GLY A 55 -15.83 14.72 -8.11
CA GLY A 55 -14.83 15.76 -8.42
C GLY A 55 -13.91 16.06 -7.21
N GLN A 56 -14.50 16.15 -6.01
CA GLN A 56 -13.73 16.35 -4.78
C GLN A 56 -12.83 15.15 -4.48
N ALA A 57 -13.28 13.93 -4.76
CA ALA A 57 -12.48 12.71 -4.56
C ALA A 57 -11.17 12.70 -5.37
N PHE A 58 -11.10 13.48 -6.46
CA PHE A 58 -9.91 13.67 -7.32
C PHE A 58 -9.20 15.00 -7.12
N SER A 59 -9.58 15.79 -6.11
CA SER A 59 -8.93 17.06 -5.78
C SER A 59 -7.47 16.90 -5.33
N HIS A 60 -7.14 15.72 -4.79
CA HIS A 60 -5.78 15.31 -4.42
C HIS A 60 -5.22 14.44 -5.54
N GLY A 61 -4.47 15.03 -6.47
CA GLY A 61 -3.95 14.28 -7.59
C GLY A 61 -3.33 15.13 -8.68
N THR A 62 -3.19 14.51 -9.85
CA THR A 62 -2.49 15.07 -11.01
C THR A 62 -3.43 15.65 -12.06
N MET A 63 -4.75 15.54 -11.83
CA MET A 63 -5.77 16.03 -12.75
C MET A 63 -5.86 17.56 -12.71
N SER A 64 -5.96 18.16 -13.90
CA SER A 64 -6.30 19.56 -14.11
C SER A 64 -7.72 19.87 -13.64
N VAL A 65 -8.04 21.15 -13.50
CA VAL A 65 -9.38 21.61 -13.10
C VAL A 65 -10.46 21.16 -14.11
N GLU A 66 -10.13 21.11 -15.39
CA GLU A 66 -11.05 20.63 -16.43
C GLU A 66 -11.34 19.13 -16.31
N GLU A 67 -10.28 18.33 -16.14
CA GLU A 67 -10.38 16.89 -15.90
C GLU A 67 -11.18 16.58 -14.62
N GLN A 68 -10.97 17.35 -13.55
CA GLN A 68 -11.76 17.22 -12.31
C GLN A 68 -13.24 17.58 -12.51
N ARG A 69 -13.56 18.59 -13.33
CA ARG A 69 -14.95 18.93 -13.68
C ARG A 69 -15.61 17.83 -14.50
N ALA A 70 -14.89 17.21 -15.42
CA ALA A 70 -15.40 16.06 -16.17
C ALA A 70 -15.74 14.90 -15.22
N VAL A 71 -14.84 14.59 -14.28
CA VAL A 71 -15.09 13.58 -13.22
C VAL A 71 -16.28 13.95 -12.34
N ALA A 72 -16.45 15.23 -11.98
CA ALA A 72 -17.61 15.69 -11.21
C ALA A 72 -18.93 15.43 -11.96
N GLY A 73 -18.92 15.53 -13.29
CA GLY A 73 -20.06 15.26 -14.16
C GLY A 73 -20.21 13.80 -14.61
N ALA A 74 -19.43 12.87 -14.06
CA ALA A 74 -19.53 11.45 -14.38
C ALA A 74 -20.95 10.91 -14.12
N GLY A 75 -21.40 9.93 -14.92
CA GLY A 75 -22.70 9.30 -14.69
C GLY A 75 -22.71 8.41 -13.45
N SER A 76 -21.62 7.65 -13.26
CA SER A 76 -21.40 6.73 -12.14
C SER A 76 -19.93 6.33 -12.09
N ALA A 77 -19.56 5.48 -11.13
CA ALA A 77 -18.22 4.93 -11.02
C ALA A 77 -18.24 3.41 -10.78
N LEU A 78 -17.10 2.78 -11.05
CA LEU A 78 -16.78 1.43 -10.59
C LEU A 78 -15.69 1.50 -9.52
N ILE A 79 -15.89 0.83 -8.39
CA ILE A 79 -14.82 0.48 -7.47
C ILE A 79 -14.33 -0.91 -7.86
N LEU A 80 -13.03 -1.02 -8.15
CA LEU A 80 -12.40 -2.27 -8.55
C LEU A 80 -11.44 -2.75 -7.47
N ASP A 81 -11.62 -3.99 -7.02
CA ASP A 81 -10.71 -4.69 -6.13
C ASP A 81 -9.89 -5.72 -6.92
N LEU A 82 -8.59 -5.48 -7.04
CA LEU A 82 -7.66 -6.32 -7.79
C LEU A 82 -6.89 -7.25 -6.84
N PRO A 83 -6.87 -8.57 -7.09
CA PRO A 83 -6.20 -9.54 -6.21
C PRO A 83 -4.69 -9.63 -6.48
N LEU A 84 -4.02 -8.49 -6.63
CA LEU A 84 -2.61 -8.38 -7.04
C LEU A 84 -1.93 -7.17 -6.41
N TYR A 85 -0.61 -7.09 -6.55
CA TYR A 85 0.19 -5.89 -6.31
C TYR A 85 0.65 -5.30 -7.64
N LEU A 86 0.70 -3.97 -7.75
CA LEU A 86 1.02 -3.27 -9.00
C LEU A 86 2.37 -3.69 -9.61
N GLY A 87 3.39 -3.92 -8.79
CA GLY A 87 4.76 -4.16 -9.29
C GLY A 87 4.88 -5.38 -10.20
N ALA A 88 4.18 -6.48 -9.88
CA ALA A 88 4.24 -7.71 -10.66
C ALA A 88 3.29 -7.73 -11.87
N ALA A 89 2.32 -6.82 -11.93
CA ALA A 89 1.23 -6.84 -12.90
C ALA A 89 0.96 -5.47 -13.55
N ALA A 90 1.94 -4.57 -13.56
CA ALA A 90 1.78 -3.20 -14.05
C ALA A 90 1.24 -3.17 -15.49
N GLY A 91 1.76 -4.02 -16.38
CA GLY A 91 1.30 -4.13 -17.76
C GLY A 91 -0.16 -4.62 -17.89
N GLU A 92 -0.56 -5.64 -17.11
CA GLU A 92 -1.95 -6.12 -17.11
C GLU A 92 -2.92 -5.07 -16.57
N VAL A 93 -2.51 -4.34 -15.53
CA VAL A 93 -3.30 -3.25 -14.97
C VAL A 93 -3.40 -2.08 -15.96
N ALA A 94 -2.34 -1.78 -16.73
CA ALA A 94 -2.37 -0.80 -17.79
C ALA A 94 -3.36 -1.19 -18.90
N MET A 95 -3.37 -2.46 -19.33
CA MET A 95 -4.35 -2.97 -20.31
C MET A 95 -5.79 -2.85 -19.80
N LEU A 96 -6.03 -3.19 -18.52
CA LEU A 96 -7.34 -3.02 -17.89
C LEU A 96 -7.78 -1.54 -17.92
N ILE A 97 -6.91 -0.62 -17.52
CA ILE A 97 -7.23 0.81 -17.50
C ILE A 97 -7.42 1.39 -18.90
N ALA A 98 -6.68 0.93 -19.89
CA ALA A 98 -6.89 1.30 -21.29
C ALA A 98 -8.29 0.90 -21.77
N ALA A 99 -8.69 -0.35 -21.55
CA ALA A 99 -10.01 -0.84 -21.92
C ALA A 99 -11.15 -0.13 -21.16
N LEU A 100 -10.93 0.23 -19.88
CA LEU A 100 -11.85 1.08 -19.12
C LEU A 100 -11.95 2.49 -19.71
N GLY A 101 -10.84 3.07 -20.16
CA GLY A 101 -10.79 4.33 -20.89
C GLY A 101 -11.63 4.29 -22.16
N ASP A 102 -11.45 3.27 -22.98
CA ASP A 102 -12.24 3.04 -24.20
C ASP A 102 -13.74 2.84 -23.90
N ALA A 103 -14.05 2.30 -22.71
CA ALA A 103 -15.41 2.15 -22.22
C ALA A 103 -16.02 3.44 -21.60
N GLY A 104 -15.27 4.55 -21.59
CA GLY A 104 -15.74 5.86 -21.11
C GLY A 104 -15.35 6.20 -19.67
N ALA A 105 -14.33 5.55 -19.11
CA ALA A 105 -13.73 6.00 -17.85
C ALA A 105 -13.02 7.35 -18.03
N LEU A 106 -13.18 8.22 -17.03
CA LEU A 106 -12.68 9.61 -17.05
C LEU A 106 -11.40 9.78 -16.24
N GLY A 107 -11.13 8.87 -15.30
CA GLY A 107 -9.96 8.89 -14.45
C GLY A 107 -9.81 7.61 -13.65
N VAL A 108 -8.67 7.49 -12.99
CA VAL A 108 -8.36 6.41 -12.05
C VAL A 108 -7.87 7.02 -10.77
N ARG A 109 -8.45 6.62 -9.64
CA ARG A 109 -7.91 6.93 -8.32
C ARG A 109 -7.46 5.66 -7.63
N LEU A 110 -6.23 5.67 -7.13
CA LEU A 110 -5.71 4.60 -6.29
C LEU A 110 -6.15 4.85 -4.84
N GLU A 111 -6.99 3.98 -4.28
CA GLU A 111 -7.56 4.21 -2.95
C GLU A 111 -6.52 4.15 -1.81
N GLN A 112 -5.41 3.44 -2.05
CA GLN A 112 -4.29 3.28 -1.13
C GLN A 112 -3.57 4.60 -0.81
N SER A 113 -3.54 5.54 -1.75
CA SER A 113 -2.88 6.85 -1.59
C SER A 113 -3.79 8.03 -1.88
N LYS A 114 -5.02 7.76 -2.33
CA LYS A 114 -6.00 8.74 -2.82
C LYS A 114 -5.56 9.54 -4.04
N LEU A 115 -4.45 9.17 -4.69
CA LEU A 115 -3.97 9.86 -5.88
C LEU A 115 -4.89 9.61 -7.07
N GLY A 116 -5.48 10.68 -7.58
CA GLY A 116 -6.26 10.72 -8.81
C GLY A 116 -5.41 11.05 -10.05
N TRP A 117 -5.63 10.31 -11.13
CA TRP A 117 -4.94 10.47 -12.40
C TRP A 117 -5.90 10.41 -13.59
N PRO A 118 -5.61 11.15 -14.69
CA PRO A 118 -6.24 10.85 -15.97
C PRO A 118 -5.76 9.49 -16.49
N ILE A 119 -6.67 8.79 -17.18
CA ILE A 119 -6.45 7.45 -17.73
C ILE A 119 -5.13 7.37 -18.52
N THR A 120 -4.95 8.26 -19.50
CA THR A 120 -3.79 8.22 -20.42
C THR A 120 -2.46 8.39 -19.70
N ARG A 121 -2.38 9.31 -18.73
CA ARG A 121 -1.15 9.56 -17.96
C ARG A 121 -0.82 8.41 -17.01
N TRP A 122 -1.83 7.74 -16.47
CA TRP A 122 -1.62 6.60 -15.58
C TRP A 122 -1.14 5.36 -16.35
N ILE A 123 -1.69 5.10 -17.54
CA ILE A 123 -1.22 4.03 -18.43
C ILE A 123 0.26 4.22 -18.77
N GLN A 124 0.65 5.43 -19.19
CA GLN A 124 2.05 5.75 -19.51
C GLN A 124 3.00 5.49 -18.34
N ALA A 125 2.56 5.78 -17.10
CA ALA A 125 3.37 5.54 -15.91
C ALA A 125 3.56 4.03 -15.64
N LEU A 126 2.57 3.20 -15.93
CA LEU A 126 2.63 1.75 -15.73
C LEU A 126 3.42 1.02 -16.83
N GLU A 127 3.22 1.38 -18.10
CA GLU A 127 3.85 0.70 -19.24
C GLU A 127 5.37 0.91 -19.29
N GLY A 128 5.86 2.04 -18.79
CA GLY A 128 7.29 2.36 -18.81
C GLY A 128 8.14 1.47 -17.89
N GLY A 129 7.53 0.82 -16.89
CA GLY A 129 8.23 -0.01 -15.90
C GLY A 129 9.28 0.73 -15.06
N ASP A 130 9.41 2.04 -15.21
CA ASP A 130 10.35 2.87 -14.46
C ASP A 130 9.90 2.94 -12.99
N PRO A 131 10.72 2.44 -12.03
CA PRO A 131 10.39 2.48 -10.61
C PRO A 131 10.04 3.89 -10.10
N TRP A 132 10.63 4.95 -10.65
CA TRP A 132 10.28 6.32 -10.30
C TRP A 132 8.88 6.72 -10.76
N MET A 133 8.47 6.29 -11.94
CA MET A 133 7.12 6.54 -12.45
C MET A 133 6.07 5.73 -11.71
N LEU A 134 6.37 4.47 -11.38
CA LEU A 134 5.53 3.62 -10.54
C LEU A 134 5.36 4.23 -9.14
N TYR A 135 6.45 4.67 -8.52
CA TYR A 135 6.42 5.37 -7.24
C TYR A 135 5.51 6.61 -7.32
N ARG A 136 5.72 7.48 -8.31
CA ARG A 136 4.93 8.71 -8.46
C ARG A 136 3.46 8.45 -8.72
N CYS A 137 3.12 7.39 -9.47
CA CYS A 137 1.72 7.10 -9.80
C CYS A 137 0.92 6.57 -8.63
N ALA A 138 1.59 6.02 -7.61
CA ALA A 138 0.95 5.28 -6.53
C ALA A 138 1.18 5.87 -5.13
N VAL A 139 2.22 6.67 -4.91
CA VAL A 139 2.65 7.07 -3.57
C VAL A 139 2.61 8.59 -3.40
N VAL A 140 2.01 9.05 -2.30
CA VAL A 140 2.00 10.46 -1.89
C VAL A 140 2.87 10.64 -0.64
N VAL A 141 3.49 11.81 -0.47
CA VAL A 141 4.15 12.20 0.78
C VAL A 141 3.23 13.15 1.54
N LEU A 142 2.92 12.78 2.78
CA LEU A 142 2.11 13.55 3.72
C LEU A 142 3.05 14.16 4.77
N GLN A 143 2.77 15.40 5.16
CA GLN A 143 3.54 16.10 6.18
C GLN A 143 2.63 16.44 7.35
N ASP A 144 3.08 16.07 8.55
CA ASP A 144 2.37 16.37 9.79
C ASP A 144 3.39 16.64 10.92
N HIS A 145 3.23 17.77 11.60
CA HIS A 145 4.04 18.15 12.77
C HIS A 145 5.56 17.93 12.66
N GLY A 146 6.16 18.18 11.48
CA GLY A 146 7.60 18.03 11.24
C GLY A 146 8.05 16.63 10.82
N VAL A 147 7.11 15.67 10.76
CA VAL A 147 7.33 14.33 10.24
C VAL A 147 6.73 14.23 8.83
N SER A 148 7.52 13.72 7.89
CA SER A 148 7.02 13.35 6.57
C SER A 148 6.87 11.85 6.47
N ARG A 149 5.78 11.40 5.85
CA ARG A 149 5.46 9.98 5.67
C ARG A 149 4.98 9.72 4.23
N SER A 150 5.45 8.63 3.63
CA SER A 150 4.85 8.15 2.39
C SER A 150 3.56 7.39 2.65
N CYS A 151 2.64 7.41 1.69
CA CYS A 151 1.40 6.66 1.73
C CYS A 151 1.11 6.07 0.35
N GLY A 152 1.01 4.74 0.27
CA GLY A 152 0.63 4.02 -0.95
C GLY A 152 1.53 2.85 -1.32
N MET A 153 2.65 2.64 -0.61
CA MET A 153 3.59 1.56 -0.92
C MET A 153 2.95 0.16 -0.81
N HIS A 154 1.87 0.00 -0.05
CA HIS A 154 1.14 -1.27 0.05
C HIS A 154 0.44 -1.69 -1.25
N ALA A 155 0.23 -0.78 -2.21
CA ALA A 155 -0.17 -1.15 -3.57
C ALA A 155 0.86 -2.06 -4.25
N PHE A 156 2.11 -2.07 -3.77
CA PHE A 156 3.21 -2.92 -4.22
C PHE A 156 3.56 -4.06 -3.25
N GLY A 157 2.78 -4.24 -2.17
CA GLY A 157 3.13 -5.22 -1.13
C GLY A 157 4.37 -4.83 -0.33
N LEU A 158 4.57 -3.52 -0.12
CA LEU A 158 5.74 -2.93 0.52
C LEU A 158 5.34 -1.96 1.66
N PRO A 159 6.18 -1.83 2.70
CA PRO A 159 5.99 -0.82 3.73
C PRO A 159 6.22 0.59 3.18
N ASP A 160 5.50 1.55 3.76
CA ASP A 160 5.76 2.97 3.59
C ASP A 160 7.04 3.38 4.36
N ALA A 161 7.43 4.65 4.27
CA ALA A 161 8.56 5.20 5.00
C ALA A 161 8.19 6.52 5.67
N GLN A 162 8.87 6.85 6.77
CA GLN A 162 8.74 8.13 7.44
C GLN A 162 10.08 8.65 7.96
N VAL A 163 10.21 9.97 8.00
CA VAL A 163 11.39 10.65 8.52
C VAL A 163 11.02 12.00 9.13
N GLU A 164 11.69 12.35 10.22
CA GLU A 164 11.67 13.71 10.78
C GLU A 164 12.86 14.48 10.19
N ALA A 165 12.57 15.33 9.21
CA ALA A 165 13.55 16.14 8.48
C ALA A 165 12.84 17.32 7.78
N PRO A 166 13.57 18.38 7.38
CA PRO A 166 13.01 19.45 6.55
C PRO A 166 12.37 18.90 5.25
N PRO A 167 11.28 19.49 4.75
CA PRO A 167 10.52 19.00 3.60
C PRO A 167 11.34 18.53 2.41
N ALA A 168 12.29 19.35 1.94
CA ALA A 168 13.11 19.03 0.77
C ALA A 168 14.06 17.85 1.01
N GLU A 169 14.53 17.66 2.24
CA GLU A 169 15.36 16.50 2.60
C GLU A 169 14.49 15.25 2.75
N ALA A 170 13.32 15.39 3.40
CA ALA A 170 12.38 14.32 3.58
C ALA A 170 11.90 13.74 2.25
N ASP A 171 11.52 14.59 1.29
CA ASP A 171 11.10 14.15 -0.05
C ASP A 171 12.19 13.35 -0.76
N ARG A 172 13.47 13.77 -0.64
CA ARG A 172 14.60 13.03 -1.22
C ARG A 172 14.82 11.68 -0.53
N LEU A 173 14.82 11.65 0.81
CA LEU A 173 15.04 10.42 1.57
C LEU A 173 13.93 9.40 1.34
N LEU A 174 12.68 9.84 1.44
CA LEU A 174 11.50 8.98 1.25
C LEU A 174 11.40 8.50 -0.20
N GLY A 175 11.59 9.40 -1.18
CA GLY A 175 11.60 9.04 -2.59
C GLY A 175 12.68 8.01 -2.90
N SER A 176 13.91 8.23 -2.43
CA SER A 176 15.03 7.31 -2.69
C SER A 176 14.83 5.95 -2.04
N LEU A 177 14.40 5.89 -0.77
CA LEU A 177 14.16 4.61 -0.10
C LEU A 177 13.02 3.84 -0.76
N ASN A 178 11.88 4.50 -1.06
CA ASN A 178 10.74 3.84 -1.65
C ASN A 178 11.01 3.36 -3.08
N VAL A 179 11.73 4.13 -3.87
CA VAL A 179 12.16 3.70 -5.21
C VAL A 179 13.17 2.56 -5.13
N TYR A 180 14.12 2.59 -4.19
CA TYR A 180 15.01 1.47 -3.94
C TYR A 180 14.24 0.19 -3.58
N GLN A 181 13.19 0.30 -2.76
CA GLN A 181 12.31 -0.83 -2.45
C GLN A 181 11.62 -1.41 -3.70
N LEU A 182 11.22 -0.57 -4.65
CA LEU A 182 10.57 -1.00 -5.90
C LEU A 182 11.56 -1.58 -6.92
N ALA A 183 12.71 -0.94 -7.08
CA ALA A 183 13.69 -1.28 -8.10
C ALA A 183 14.49 -2.55 -7.78
N GLU A 184 14.87 -2.72 -6.51
CA GLU A 184 15.85 -3.73 -6.09
C GLU A 184 15.27 -4.82 -5.19
N ASP A 185 13.99 -4.68 -4.80
CA ASP A 185 13.29 -5.56 -3.87
C ASP A 185 14.13 -6.02 -2.64
N PRO A 186 14.80 -5.10 -1.93
CA PRO A 186 15.84 -5.42 -0.95
C PRO A 186 15.30 -6.14 0.28
N VAL A 187 16.14 -6.97 0.89
CA VAL A 187 15.84 -7.63 2.17
C VAL A 187 16.29 -6.72 3.32
N LEU A 188 15.41 -5.78 3.67
CA LEU A 188 15.59 -4.83 4.77
C LEU A 188 15.01 -5.38 6.09
N VAL A 189 15.74 -5.17 7.18
CA VAL A 189 15.29 -5.44 8.56
C VAL A 189 15.58 -4.24 9.47
N SER A 190 14.88 -4.14 10.60
CA SER A 190 15.24 -3.17 11.63
C SER A 190 16.69 -3.36 12.06
N GLY A 191 17.42 -2.26 12.17
CA GLY A 191 18.85 -2.27 12.42
C GLY A 191 19.71 -2.06 11.18
N ASP A 192 19.17 -2.27 9.98
CA ASP A 192 19.86 -1.86 8.76
C ASP A 192 20.03 -0.34 8.71
N THR A 193 20.92 0.13 7.84
CA THR A 193 21.10 1.56 7.60
C THR A 193 20.87 1.91 6.14
N PHE A 194 20.28 3.09 5.91
CA PHE A 194 20.05 3.62 4.57
C PHE A 194 20.86 4.90 4.35
N MET A 195 21.42 5.03 3.16
CA MET A 195 22.23 6.17 2.72
C MET A 195 22.09 6.26 1.20
N PRO A 196 21.28 7.20 0.66
CA PRO A 196 20.94 7.22 -0.75
C PRO A 196 22.12 7.58 -1.67
N ASP A 197 23.09 8.34 -1.16
CA ASP A 197 24.29 8.77 -1.85
C ASP A 197 25.42 9.06 -0.82
N LEU A 198 26.63 9.38 -1.29
CA LEU A 198 27.79 9.60 -0.41
C LEU A 198 27.74 10.91 0.39
N GLU A 199 26.86 11.85 0.03
CA GLU A 199 26.75 13.18 0.65
C GLU A 199 25.62 13.25 1.68
N THR A 200 24.60 12.40 1.53
CA THR A 200 23.47 12.29 2.45
C THR A 200 23.87 11.48 3.69
N PRO A 201 23.66 12.02 4.92
CA PRO A 201 23.97 11.28 6.13
C PRO A 201 23.21 9.96 6.21
N ARG A 202 23.94 8.90 6.57
CA ARG A 202 23.38 7.58 6.88
C ARG A 202 22.34 7.71 8.00
N ARG A 203 21.28 6.90 7.94
CA ARG A 203 20.27 6.77 9.02
C ARG A 203 19.96 5.30 9.29
N ARG A 204 19.75 4.93 10.54
CA ARG A 204 19.29 3.57 10.92
C ARG A 204 17.80 3.42 10.62
N LEU A 205 17.39 2.27 10.10
CA LEU A 205 16.01 1.91 9.82
C LEU A 205 15.43 1.11 10.98
N GLU A 206 14.17 1.38 11.30
CA GLU A 206 13.38 0.56 12.21
C GLU A 206 11.97 0.40 11.63
N ARG A 207 11.49 -0.83 11.52
CA ARG A 207 10.14 -1.11 11.02
C ARG A 207 9.13 -0.98 12.13
N TRP A 208 8.02 -0.33 11.85
CA TRP A 208 6.90 -0.18 12.77
C TRP A 208 5.59 -0.54 12.09
N PRO A 209 4.57 -1.00 12.83
CA PRO A 209 3.21 -1.00 12.34
C PRO A 209 2.79 0.39 11.87
N ASP A 210 1.90 0.45 10.89
CA ASP A 210 1.33 1.73 10.45
C ASP A 210 0.42 2.29 11.54
N ASP A 211 0.75 3.49 11.99
CA ASP A 211 0.01 4.29 12.96
C ASP A 211 -0.57 5.58 12.36
N GLY A 212 -0.44 5.78 11.04
CA GLY A 212 -1.03 6.90 10.31
C GLY A 212 -2.49 6.72 9.99
N TYR A 213 -2.93 5.47 9.82
CA TYR A 213 -4.33 5.13 9.53
C TYR A 213 -4.78 3.91 10.33
N PRO A 214 -6.06 3.85 10.76
CA PRO A 214 -6.58 2.68 11.45
C PRO A 214 -6.72 1.50 10.48
N PRO A 215 -6.60 0.25 10.97
CA PRO A 215 -6.93 -0.95 10.21
C PRO A 215 -8.32 -0.85 9.57
N GLY A 216 -8.42 -1.26 8.30
CA GLY A 216 -9.65 -1.16 7.50
C GLY A 216 -9.78 0.14 6.70
N HIS A 217 -9.04 1.20 7.05
CA HIS A 217 -8.90 2.35 6.17
C HIS A 217 -8.06 1.99 4.95
N ALA A 218 -8.44 2.44 3.75
CA ALA A 218 -7.75 2.06 2.51
C ALA A 218 -6.27 2.49 2.46
N CYS A 219 -5.93 3.60 3.14
CA CYS A 219 -4.55 4.09 3.26
C CYS A 219 -3.72 3.37 4.33
N HIS A 220 -4.30 2.46 5.12
CA HIS A 220 -3.56 1.70 6.11
C HIS A 220 -2.61 0.72 5.43
N ASN A 221 -1.32 0.81 5.75
CA ASN A 221 -0.29 -0.06 5.20
C ASN A 221 -0.08 -1.30 6.10
N PRO A 222 -0.57 -2.50 5.71
CA PRO A 222 -0.44 -3.70 6.53
C PRO A 222 1.00 -4.23 6.61
N PHE A 223 1.91 -3.71 5.78
CA PHE A 223 3.34 -4.02 5.82
C PHE A 223 4.12 -3.10 6.76
N GLY A 224 3.47 -2.09 7.33
CA GLY A 224 4.06 -1.14 8.25
C GLY A 224 4.76 0.02 7.56
N THR A 225 5.65 0.67 8.31
CA THR A 225 6.41 1.85 7.89
C THR A 225 7.86 1.72 8.36
N TRP A 226 8.82 1.97 7.48
CA TRP A 226 10.22 2.19 7.83
C TRP A 226 10.39 3.57 8.46
N ARG A 227 10.80 3.63 9.72
CA ARG A 227 11.21 4.87 10.39
C ARG A 227 12.70 5.09 10.18
N LEU A 228 13.05 6.16 9.49
CA LEU A 228 14.44 6.60 9.38
C LEU A 228 14.79 7.37 10.66
N GLY A 229 15.79 6.86 11.40
CA GLY A 229 16.28 7.50 12.61
C GLY A 229 17.03 8.81 12.36
N THR A 230 17.64 9.34 13.43
CA THR A 230 18.56 10.48 13.31
C THR A 230 19.76 10.14 12.44
N GLU A 231 20.44 11.19 11.96
CA GLU A 231 21.68 11.05 11.23
C GLU A 231 22.74 10.27 12.03
N GLY A 232 23.47 9.42 11.32
CA GLY A 232 24.49 8.53 11.86
C GLY A 232 23.97 7.13 12.20
N GLY A 233 24.69 6.48 13.12
CA GLY A 233 24.49 5.08 13.49
C GLY A 233 25.28 4.09 12.63
N GLN A 234 25.28 2.84 13.10
CA GLN A 234 25.86 1.70 12.41
C GLN A 234 24.78 0.66 12.18
N ALA A 235 24.96 -0.16 11.14
CA ALA A 235 24.09 -1.29 10.93
C ALA A 235 24.31 -2.32 12.04
N ASP A 236 23.24 -2.90 12.54
CA ASP A 236 23.32 -3.98 13.51
C ASP A 236 23.88 -5.22 12.83
N SER A 237 24.66 -6.02 13.58
CA SER A 237 24.99 -7.36 13.13
C SER A 237 23.72 -8.21 13.13
N ARG A 238 23.31 -8.71 11.97
CA ARG A 238 22.18 -9.64 11.84
C ARG A 238 22.65 -11.05 11.51
N GLY A 239 22.02 -12.05 12.13
CA GLY A 239 22.20 -13.45 11.74
C GLY A 239 21.52 -13.75 10.41
N GLU A 240 21.87 -14.89 9.80
CA GLU A 240 21.28 -15.36 8.53
C GLU A 240 19.78 -15.67 8.65
N LEU A 241 19.38 -16.18 9.82
CA LEU A 241 18.00 -16.59 10.10
C LEU A 241 17.36 -15.69 11.15
N ARG A 242 16.03 -15.53 11.04
CA ARG A 242 15.18 -14.89 12.05
C ARG A 242 14.05 -15.81 12.48
N PRO A 243 13.55 -15.66 13.72
CA PRO A 243 12.33 -16.32 14.14
C PRO A 243 11.11 -15.73 13.39
N VAL A 244 10.24 -16.62 12.92
CA VAL A 244 8.94 -16.31 12.33
C VAL A 244 7.87 -17.08 13.11
N PHE A 245 6.94 -16.36 13.73
CA PHE A 245 5.94 -16.96 14.61
C PHE A 245 4.84 -17.68 13.82
N ILE A 246 4.44 -18.86 14.29
CA ILE A 246 3.36 -19.67 13.69
C ILE A 246 2.40 -20.10 14.82
N PRO A 247 1.18 -19.52 14.93
CA PRO A 247 0.65 -18.42 14.11
C PRO A 247 1.38 -17.09 14.35
N PRO A 248 1.16 -16.05 13.51
CA PRO A 248 1.77 -14.73 13.66
C PRO A 248 1.66 -14.18 15.08
N LEU A 249 2.69 -13.49 15.56
CA LEU A 249 2.76 -12.97 16.94
C LEU A 249 1.59 -12.01 17.21
N VAL A 250 1.20 -11.18 16.23
CA VAL A 250 0.01 -10.33 16.32
C VAL A 250 -1.28 -11.12 16.60
N ALA A 251 -1.42 -12.33 16.04
CA ALA A 251 -2.58 -13.19 16.25
C ALA A 251 -2.52 -13.88 17.62
N LEU A 252 -1.34 -14.32 18.06
CA LEU A 252 -1.11 -14.88 19.40
C LEU A 252 -1.49 -13.87 20.49
N LEU A 253 -1.04 -12.63 20.36
CA LEU A 253 -1.33 -11.57 21.33
C LEU A 253 -2.81 -11.19 21.32
N ALA A 254 -3.45 -11.11 20.15
CA ALA A 254 -4.88 -10.82 20.03
C ALA A 254 -5.74 -11.90 20.72
N ALA A 255 -5.46 -13.18 20.43
CA ALA A 255 -6.18 -14.30 21.04
C ALA A 255 -5.97 -14.37 22.56
N ALA A 256 -4.76 -14.01 23.03
CA ALA A 256 -4.47 -13.95 24.45
C ALA A 256 -5.21 -12.81 25.17
N GLU A 257 -5.37 -11.64 24.54
CA GLU A 257 -6.21 -10.55 25.08
C GLU A 257 -7.68 -10.94 25.12
N GLU A 258 -8.21 -11.54 24.05
CA GLU A 258 -9.58 -12.04 23.99
C GLU A 258 -9.85 -13.06 25.11
N LYS A 259 -8.97 -14.05 25.27
CA LYS A 259 -9.07 -15.06 26.33
C LYS A 259 -8.97 -14.45 27.73
N ALA A 260 -8.16 -13.42 27.91
CA ALA A 260 -8.01 -12.76 29.20
C ALA A 260 -9.19 -11.81 29.51
N GLY A 261 -9.97 -11.40 28.50
CA GLY A 261 -11.00 -10.35 28.64
C GLY A 261 -10.42 -8.98 29.02
N ARG A 262 -9.11 -8.77 28.83
CA ARG A 262 -8.41 -7.54 29.19
C ARG A 262 -7.14 -7.37 28.35
N ARG A 263 -6.63 -6.14 28.33
CA ARG A 263 -5.32 -5.83 27.74
C ARG A 263 -4.20 -6.62 28.44
N LEU A 264 -3.26 -7.13 27.65
CA LEU A 264 -2.06 -7.77 28.17
C LEU A 264 -1.10 -6.73 28.74
N ARG A 265 -0.47 -7.10 29.85
CA ARG A 265 0.65 -6.38 30.47
C ARG A 265 1.95 -6.70 29.74
N ARG A 266 2.96 -5.85 29.90
CA ARG A 266 4.28 -6.00 29.28
C ARG A 266 4.89 -7.38 29.46
N LYS A 267 4.93 -7.87 30.71
CA LYS A 267 5.47 -9.20 31.02
C LYS A 267 4.72 -10.34 30.33
N GLU A 268 3.43 -10.18 30.06
CA GLU A 268 2.63 -11.20 29.39
C GLU A 268 2.95 -11.24 27.89
N VAL A 269 3.12 -10.07 27.26
CA VAL A 269 3.56 -9.96 25.86
C VAL A 269 4.97 -10.49 25.68
N GLU A 270 5.90 -10.09 26.55
CA GLU A 270 7.29 -10.56 26.53
C GLU A 270 7.35 -12.09 26.69
N ARG A 271 6.57 -12.66 27.61
CA ARG A 271 6.49 -14.12 27.78
C ARG A 271 5.96 -14.83 26.53
N LEU A 272 4.85 -14.34 25.94
CA LEU A 272 4.30 -14.92 24.72
C LEU A 272 5.27 -14.81 23.54
N THR A 273 6.06 -13.74 23.49
CA THR A 273 7.11 -13.56 22.49
C THR A 273 8.26 -14.54 22.72
N SER A 274 8.66 -14.81 23.97
CA SER A 274 9.76 -15.75 24.25
C SER A 274 9.37 -17.22 24.13
N GLU A 275 8.12 -17.56 24.45
CA GLU A 275 7.63 -18.95 24.50
C GLU A 275 6.85 -19.36 23.24
N GLY A 276 6.53 -18.40 22.36
CA GLY A 276 5.74 -18.64 21.16
C GLY A 276 6.45 -19.54 20.17
N THR A 277 5.67 -20.45 19.56
CA THR A 277 6.18 -21.33 18.49
C THR A 277 6.66 -20.49 17.31
N CYS A 278 7.91 -20.67 16.93
CA CYS A 278 8.50 -20.04 15.76
C CYS A 278 9.22 -21.06 14.88
N MET A 279 9.35 -20.69 13.61
CA MET A 279 10.22 -21.35 12.64
C MET A 279 11.38 -20.40 12.33
N MET A 280 12.60 -20.92 12.26
CA MET A 280 13.75 -20.14 11.81
C MET A 280 13.74 -20.11 10.28
N MET A 281 13.74 -18.92 9.70
CA MET A 281 13.69 -18.70 8.26
C MET A 281 14.74 -17.68 7.84
N THR A 282 15.18 -17.72 6.59
CA THR A 282 15.97 -16.62 6.03
C THR A 282 15.13 -15.33 6.03
N HIS A 283 15.78 -14.18 6.08
CA HIS A 283 15.07 -12.90 5.99
C HIS A 283 14.28 -12.74 4.68
N ALA A 284 14.80 -13.31 3.58
CA ALA A 284 14.12 -13.32 2.29
C ALA A 284 12.83 -14.16 2.32
N ASP A 285 12.88 -15.37 2.89
CA ASP A 285 11.70 -16.22 3.01
C ASP A 285 10.66 -15.63 3.96
N ALA A 286 11.12 -15.00 5.06
CA ALA A 286 10.23 -14.29 5.97
C ALA A 286 9.48 -13.14 5.26
N LYS A 287 10.19 -12.33 4.46
CA LYS A 287 9.58 -11.27 3.64
C LYS A 287 8.60 -11.84 2.61
N GLY A 288 8.94 -12.96 1.97
CA GLY A 288 8.04 -13.67 1.05
C GLY A 288 6.75 -14.14 1.74
N LEU A 289 6.86 -14.71 2.94
CA LEU A 289 5.71 -15.13 3.74
C LEU A 289 4.82 -13.94 4.13
N GLU A 290 5.40 -12.81 4.54
CA GLU A 290 4.66 -11.58 4.87
C GLU A 290 3.81 -11.11 3.69
N ARG A 291 4.36 -11.09 2.48
CA ARG A 291 3.62 -10.72 1.26
C ARG A 291 2.52 -11.71 0.94
N SER A 292 2.79 -13.01 1.05
CA SER A 292 1.82 -14.07 0.80
C SER A 292 0.63 -14.03 1.76
N ARG A 293 0.86 -13.66 3.04
CA ARG A 293 -0.22 -13.51 4.03
C ARG A 293 -0.80 -12.10 4.10
N GLY A 294 -0.15 -11.12 3.46
CA GLY A 294 -0.66 -9.76 3.24
C GLY A 294 -0.39 -8.76 4.34
N HIS A 295 0.50 -9.08 5.28
CA HIS A 295 0.84 -8.19 6.39
C HIS A 295 2.19 -8.55 7.04
N ALA A 296 2.84 -7.54 7.62
CA ALA A 296 4.01 -7.70 8.48
C ALA A 296 3.62 -8.25 9.86
N ASP A 297 4.56 -8.90 10.55
CA ASP A 297 4.34 -9.31 11.95
C ASP A 297 5.00 -8.31 12.87
N LEU A 298 4.77 -8.49 14.16
CA LEU A 298 5.54 -7.83 15.19
C LEU A 298 6.98 -8.34 15.20
N GLU A 299 7.92 -7.41 15.37
CA GLU A 299 9.32 -7.74 15.59
C GLU A 299 9.51 -8.15 17.05
N PRO A 300 10.12 -9.32 17.33
CA PRO A 300 10.24 -9.84 18.70
C PRO A 300 10.90 -8.88 19.67
N GLU A 301 11.93 -8.17 19.22
CA GLU A 301 12.71 -7.21 19.99
C GLU A 301 11.90 -5.94 20.33
N LEU A 302 10.89 -5.63 19.52
CA LEU A 302 10.02 -4.45 19.66
C LEU A 302 8.56 -4.81 20.02
N ALA A 303 8.27 -6.09 20.27
CA ALA A 303 6.92 -6.64 20.29
C ALA A 303 5.98 -5.89 21.25
N TRP A 304 6.45 -5.56 22.46
CA TRP A 304 5.64 -4.79 23.41
C TRP A 304 5.25 -3.41 22.87
N ARG A 305 6.20 -2.68 22.28
CA ARG A 305 5.99 -1.32 21.80
C ARG A 305 5.11 -1.31 20.55
N GLN A 306 5.42 -2.17 19.59
CA GLN A 306 4.61 -2.30 18.38
C GLN A 306 3.19 -2.83 18.69
N TRP A 307 3.03 -3.69 19.69
CA TRP A 307 1.70 -4.11 20.16
C TRP A 307 0.91 -2.96 20.78
N GLN A 308 1.55 -1.98 21.45
CA GLN A 308 0.86 -0.77 21.93
C GLN A 308 0.27 0.03 20.77
N VAL A 309 1.03 0.18 19.70
CA VAL A 309 0.58 0.90 18.50
C VAL A 309 -0.65 0.21 17.90
N LEU A 310 -0.56 -1.10 17.66
CA LEU A 310 -1.66 -1.86 17.05
C LEU A 310 -2.94 -1.93 17.90
N ARG A 311 -2.83 -1.94 19.23
CA ARG A 311 -4.02 -1.96 20.11
C ARG A 311 -4.72 -0.61 20.16
N GLU A 312 -3.98 0.48 19.97
CA GLU A 312 -4.55 1.84 19.94
C GLU A 312 -5.31 2.07 18.64
N SER A 313 -4.79 1.55 17.53
CA SER A 313 -5.46 1.63 16.23
C SER A 313 -6.68 0.71 16.09
N ARG A 314 -6.84 -0.28 16.99
CA ARG A 314 -7.96 -1.25 17.00
C ARG A 314 -9.14 -0.82 17.90
N ALA A 315 -8.98 0.22 18.70
CA ALA A 315 -10.00 0.73 19.61
C ALA A 315 -10.94 1.71 18.89
#